data_AF-A0A8H7MKX8-F1
#
_entry.id   AF-A0A8H7MKX8-F1
#
_cell.length_a   1.000
_cell.length_b   1.000
_cell.length_c   1.000
_cell.angle_alpha   90.00
_cell.angle_beta   90.00
_cell.angle_gamma   90.00
#
_symmetry.space_group_name_H-M   'P 1'
#
loop_
_entity.id
_entity.type
_entity.pdbx_description
1 polymer ?
#
loop_
_entity_poly.entity_id
_entity_poly.type
_entity_poly.pdbx_seq_one_letter_code
_entity_poly.pdbx_strand_id
1 'polypeptide(L)'
;MQPPVRRTQLPRQALRPSNARPTETTSPRQFSYKHPRQFLVAHPGSSRPQLPFLYPSGQHLSSGQIARLFSISANHKKFIKETAKLSVRYSILIFLVSSCVSIAGMGILSEQQERAFPSPHEWSLITRFRFRRGKWWQVPENNEEEGFPNWARVYDELDCALSRLEDPDKDGAGLAEQEEGGILVPGVGKAGLDITAKSEEWRQGYYEVLIDMAAASERLEGWVTDKWRRNVWAPEFVESTSNPRPKAVLPGMPEVPDEDNRVPASDAPETFYLKIITTKGFTTHQRVTAALGYADWLSFKKLPDSAEEMYRWALDIAIAGLPTADPSAVIDRRTTILSSTAPKELITPNIVYAATNLATFYAEQGKVASSLPILVSLLRARLSADNAPPLPNTNAQDSSLVGTILSLLKEPDYPPVPPSGDEPLLRNEKDRCEEAALKNYIGEILFATAGSSSEQRQQGLSWVRDGVSTSKIAQSLDSISGNDELRKKCEKCEEIGLESWGKIMTYLAAEARDKRDAATRGGLTGLIWKIRGTQKLEEDVENFEGEEEGVVMRLNKLRSKMLRDEYAELDRKYARTFVF
;
A
#
# COMPACT_ATOMS: atom_id res chain seq x y z
N MET A 1 47.69 -34.14 -10.52
CA MET A 1 47.10 -34.57 -9.23
C MET A 1 45.64 -34.16 -9.22
N GLN A 2 44.75 -35.14 -9.38
CA GLN A 2 43.29 -34.98 -9.41
C GLN A 2 42.70 -35.66 -8.16
N PRO A 3 41.75 -35.04 -7.45
CA PRO A 3 41.00 -35.70 -6.40
C PRO A 3 39.76 -36.44 -6.94
N PRO A 4 39.30 -37.53 -6.28
CA PRO A 4 38.40 -38.51 -6.87
C PRO A 4 36.90 -38.21 -6.71
N VAL A 5 36.14 -38.67 -7.71
CA VAL A 5 34.68 -38.62 -7.88
C VAL A 5 34.00 -39.64 -6.96
N ARG A 6 33.02 -39.20 -6.14
CA ARG A 6 32.08 -40.09 -5.43
C ARG A 6 30.81 -40.29 -6.27
N ARG A 7 30.59 -41.53 -6.67
CA ARG A 7 29.45 -42.02 -7.45
C ARG A 7 28.39 -42.57 -6.49
N THR A 8 27.19 -41.99 -6.50
CA THR A 8 26.02 -42.45 -5.76
C THR A 8 25.49 -43.76 -6.35
N GLN A 9 25.28 -44.77 -5.49
CA GLN A 9 24.75 -46.07 -5.87
C GLN A 9 23.21 -46.08 -5.75
N LEU A 10 22.55 -46.55 -6.81
CA LEU A 10 21.13 -46.91 -6.84
C LEU A 10 20.96 -48.34 -6.31
N PRO A 11 19.94 -48.65 -5.48
CA PRO A 11 19.60 -50.03 -5.18
C PRO A 11 18.81 -50.66 -6.34
N ARG A 12 19.37 -51.77 -6.84
CA ARG A 12 18.78 -52.71 -7.80
C ARG A 12 17.61 -53.48 -7.16
N GLN A 13 16.53 -53.58 -7.92
CA GLN A 13 15.49 -54.61 -7.83
C GLN A 13 16.08 -56.02 -8.01
N ALA A 14 15.61 -56.99 -7.21
CA ALA A 14 15.68 -58.42 -7.52
C ALA A 14 14.46 -59.18 -6.96
N LEU A 15 13.58 -59.54 -7.90
CA LEU A 15 12.69 -60.69 -8.06
C LEU A 15 12.50 -61.76 -6.96
N ARG A 16 11.21 -62.16 -6.85
CA ARG A 16 10.63 -63.54 -6.80
C ARG A 16 10.24 -64.17 -5.44
N PRO A 17 9.31 -65.17 -5.43
CA PRO A 17 8.11 -65.15 -4.59
C PRO A 17 7.90 -66.43 -3.72
N SER A 18 6.72 -66.48 -3.09
CA SER A 18 5.92 -67.67 -2.74
C SER A 18 6.17 -68.42 -1.41
N ASN A 19 5.08 -68.46 -0.63
CA ASN A 19 4.61 -69.52 0.27
C ASN A 19 5.44 -69.93 1.50
N ALA A 20 4.98 -69.52 2.69
CA ALA A 20 4.38 -70.43 3.69
C ALA A 20 3.77 -69.65 4.88
N ARG A 21 2.62 -70.14 5.37
CA ARG A 21 1.76 -69.73 6.50
C ARG A 21 2.38 -70.01 7.90
N PRO A 22 1.69 -69.79 9.05
CA PRO A 22 0.77 -68.70 9.47
C PRO A 22 1.01 -68.19 10.92
N THR A 23 0.36 -67.11 11.35
CA THR A 23 -0.49 -67.07 12.57
C THR A 23 -1.32 -65.77 12.66
N GLU A 24 -2.62 -65.99 12.82
CA GLU A 24 -3.73 -65.19 13.38
C GLU A 24 -3.57 -63.68 13.66
N THR A 25 -4.47 -62.87 13.10
CA THR A 25 -5.69 -62.39 13.78
C THR A 25 -6.48 -61.48 12.84
N THR A 26 -7.80 -61.65 12.78
CA THR A 26 -8.68 -61.01 11.80
C THR A 26 -9.66 -60.08 12.50
N SER A 27 -9.72 -58.85 12.01
CA SER A 27 -10.78 -57.86 12.23
C SER A 27 -11.97 -58.12 11.28
N PRO A 28 -13.16 -57.53 11.53
CA PRO A 28 -14.43 -58.14 11.19
C PRO A 28 -15.10 -57.54 9.95
N ARG A 29 -15.99 -58.31 9.29
CA ARG A 29 -17.32 -57.80 8.89
C ARG A 29 -18.30 -58.87 8.36
N GLN A 30 -19.57 -58.58 8.70
CA GLN A 30 -20.85 -58.87 8.04
C GLN A 30 -21.42 -60.29 8.10
N PHE A 31 -22.67 -60.40 8.57
CA PHE A 31 -23.79 -60.92 7.78
C PHE A 31 -25.15 -60.49 8.37
N SER A 32 -26.05 -60.07 7.49
CA SER A 32 -27.50 -59.99 7.69
C SER A 32 -28.11 -61.40 7.75
N TYR A 33 -29.25 -61.62 8.40
CA TYR A 33 -30.38 -62.39 7.83
C TYR A 33 -31.66 -62.15 8.64
N LYS A 34 -32.76 -61.94 7.91
CA LYS A 34 -34.14 -61.89 8.43
C LYS A 34 -34.76 -63.31 8.43
N HIS A 35 -35.56 -63.59 9.48
CA HIS A 35 -36.76 -64.46 9.57
C HIS A 35 -36.61 -66.00 9.40
N PRO A 36 -37.40 -66.82 10.16
CA PRO A 36 -38.83 -67.01 9.88
C PRO A 36 -39.77 -67.05 11.10
N ARG A 37 -41.03 -66.72 10.81
CA ARG A 37 -42.21 -67.08 11.61
C ARG A 37 -42.27 -68.59 11.81
N GLN A 38 -42.46 -69.05 13.05
CA GLN A 38 -43.06 -70.35 13.33
C GLN A 38 -44.23 -70.16 14.28
N PHE A 39 -45.43 -70.38 13.73
CA PHE A 39 -46.65 -70.63 14.46
C PHE A 39 -46.50 -71.98 15.20
N LEU A 40 -46.67 -71.98 16.52
CA LEU A 40 -47.07 -73.17 17.25
C LEU A 40 -48.20 -72.81 18.22
N VAL A 41 -49.41 -73.02 17.72
CA VAL A 41 -50.53 -73.72 18.37
C VAL A 41 -50.44 -73.78 19.90
N ALA A 42 -51.32 -73.02 20.54
CA ALA A 42 -51.69 -73.20 21.92
C ALA A 42 -52.17 -74.65 22.17
N HIS A 43 -51.57 -75.35 23.13
CA HIS A 43 -52.19 -76.48 23.81
C HIS A 43 -52.41 -76.08 25.27
N PRO A 44 -53.64 -76.22 25.80
CA PRO A 44 -53.95 -75.88 27.19
C PRO A 44 -53.61 -77.10 28.06
N GLY A 45 -52.56 -77.01 28.86
CA GLY A 45 -52.25 -78.10 29.79
C GLY A 45 -50.84 -78.07 30.36
N SER A 46 -50.64 -77.23 31.37
CA SER A 46 -49.85 -77.51 32.58
C SER A 46 -49.32 -76.20 33.18
N SER A 47 -49.54 -76.02 34.48
CA SER A 47 -49.00 -74.92 35.26
C SER A 47 -47.48 -75.09 35.41
N ARG A 48 -46.71 -74.34 34.61
CA ARG A 48 -45.28 -74.11 34.88
C ARG A 48 -45.06 -72.63 35.19
N PRO A 49 -44.37 -72.27 36.29
CA PRO A 49 -44.10 -70.88 36.61
C PRO A 49 -43.25 -70.24 35.51
N GLN A 50 -43.85 -69.31 34.78
CA GLN A 50 -43.16 -68.54 33.74
C GLN A 50 -42.41 -67.39 34.43
N LEU A 51 -41.09 -67.42 34.36
CA LEU A 51 -40.21 -66.37 34.85
C LEU A 51 -40.39 -65.10 33.98
N PRO A 52 -40.81 -63.95 34.57
CA PRO A 52 -41.16 -62.74 33.83
C PRO A 52 -39.97 -62.00 33.19
N PHE A 53 -38.74 -62.53 33.30
CA PHE A 53 -37.55 -61.95 32.68
C PHE A 53 -37.41 -62.30 31.18
N LEU A 54 -38.08 -63.35 30.69
CA LEU A 54 -37.87 -63.85 29.32
C LEU A 54 -38.96 -63.47 28.31
N TYR A 55 -39.97 -62.68 28.71
CA TYR A 55 -40.97 -62.12 27.80
C TYR A 55 -41.09 -60.61 28.02
N PRO A 56 -40.69 -59.76 27.05
CA PRO A 56 -41.05 -58.35 27.05
C PRO A 56 -42.51 -58.23 26.59
N SER A 57 -43.43 -58.55 27.49
CA SER A 57 -44.86 -58.39 27.23
C SER A 57 -45.23 -56.92 27.35
N GLY A 58 -45.66 -56.33 26.23
CA GLY A 58 -46.65 -55.24 26.23
C GLY A 58 -46.15 -53.88 26.67
N GLN A 59 -45.99 -53.00 25.67
CA GLN A 59 -45.98 -51.55 25.84
C GLN A 59 -47.22 -51.10 26.63
N HIS A 60 -47.04 -50.81 27.91
CA HIS A 60 -47.87 -49.84 28.60
C HIS A 60 -46.93 -48.87 29.29
N LEU A 61 -46.90 -47.63 28.79
CA LEU A 61 -46.19 -46.49 29.34
C LEU A 61 -46.76 -46.17 30.73
N SER A 62 -46.42 -46.98 31.74
CA SER A 62 -46.68 -46.66 33.13
C SER A 62 -45.56 -45.76 33.62
N SER A 63 -45.91 -44.72 34.38
CA SER A 63 -44.98 -43.74 34.96
C SER A 63 -43.84 -44.38 35.76
N GLY A 64 -43.98 -45.66 36.16
CA GLY A 64 -42.95 -46.46 36.81
C GLY A 64 -41.74 -46.84 35.95
N GLN A 65 -41.84 -46.93 34.61
CA GLN A 65 -40.68 -47.18 33.75
C GLN A 65 -39.86 -45.90 33.50
N ILE A 66 -40.52 -44.75 33.39
CA ILE A 66 -39.86 -43.44 33.34
C ILE A 66 -39.20 -43.16 34.71
N ALA A 67 -39.87 -43.48 35.82
CA ALA A 67 -39.29 -43.38 37.16
C ALA A 67 -38.15 -44.37 37.42
N ARG A 68 -38.02 -45.47 36.67
CA ARG A 68 -36.86 -46.40 36.71
C ARG A 68 -35.71 -45.94 35.82
N LEU A 69 -35.98 -45.24 34.71
CA LEU A 69 -34.95 -44.52 33.95
C LEU A 69 -34.38 -43.35 34.76
N PHE A 70 -35.19 -42.74 35.64
CA PHE A 70 -34.78 -41.70 36.59
C PHE A 70 -34.62 -42.19 38.03
N SER A 71 -34.63 -43.51 38.30
CA SER A 71 -34.30 -44.03 39.63
C SER A 71 -32.79 -44.01 39.77
N ILE A 72 -32.25 -42.82 40.03
CA ILE A 72 -30.84 -42.61 40.27
C ILE A 72 -30.47 -43.41 41.53
N SER A 73 -29.88 -44.60 41.34
CA SER A 73 -29.35 -45.40 42.43
C SER A 73 -28.36 -44.56 43.24
N ALA A 74 -28.19 -44.84 44.53
CA ALA A 74 -27.28 -44.08 45.38
C ALA A 74 -25.84 -44.00 44.80
N ASN A 75 -25.43 -45.02 44.05
CA ASN A 75 -24.15 -45.06 43.34
C ASN A 75 -24.13 -44.14 42.11
N HIS A 76 -25.23 -44.02 41.37
CA HIS A 76 -25.35 -43.03 40.28
C HIS A 76 -25.41 -41.59 40.80
N LYS A 77 -26.02 -41.32 41.98
CA LYS A 77 -26.00 -39.98 42.59
C LYS A 77 -24.58 -39.57 43.00
N LYS A 78 -23.80 -40.50 43.56
CA LYS A 78 -22.38 -40.27 43.87
C LYS A 78 -21.55 -40.05 42.61
N PHE A 79 -21.72 -40.90 41.59
CA PHE A 79 -21.06 -40.74 40.30
C PHE A 79 -21.38 -39.38 39.67
N ILE A 80 -22.65 -38.99 39.53
CA ILE A 80 -23.03 -37.69 38.95
C ILE A 80 -22.47 -36.53 39.78
N LYS A 81 -22.48 -36.61 41.11
CA LYS A 81 -21.91 -35.56 41.99
C LYS A 81 -20.39 -35.45 41.83
N GLU A 82 -19.69 -36.57 41.71
CA GLU A 82 -18.24 -36.62 41.50
C GLU A 82 -17.87 -36.15 40.10
N THR A 83 -18.58 -36.62 39.06
CA THR A 83 -18.42 -36.17 37.67
C THR A 83 -18.72 -34.69 37.52
N ALA A 84 -19.78 -34.16 38.14
CA ALA A 84 -20.10 -32.73 38.13
C ALA A 84 -19.03 -31.89 38.86
N LYS A 85 -18.51 -32.38 39.98
CA LYS A 85 -17.41 -31.70 40.70
C LYS A 85 -16.12 -31.70 39.87
N LEU A 86 -15.85 -32.79 39.16
CA LEU A 86 -14.71 -32.92 38.26
C LEU A 86 -14.87 -32.02 37.02
N SER A 87 -16.05 -32.00 36.41
CA SER A 87 -16.33 -31.18 35.23
C SER A 87 -16.25 -29.69 35.52
N VAL A 88 -16.76 -29.22 36.66
CA VAL A 88 -16.63 -27.82 37.09
C VAL A 88 -15.16 -27.44 37.29
N ARG A 89 -14.37 -28.31 37.95
CA ARG A 89 -12.93 -28.07 38.14
C ARG A 89 -12.17 -27.96 36.82
N TYR A 90 -12.41 -28.88 35.89
CA TYR A 90 -11.77 -28.83 34.58
C TYR A 90 -12.29 -27.69 33.72
N SER A 91 -13.56 -27.30 33.83
CA SER A 91 -14.11 -26.15 33.10
C SER A 91 -13.46 -24.85 33.55
N ILE A 92 -13.27 -24.66 34.87
CA ILE A 92 -12.55 -23.49 35.41
C ILE A 92 -11.10 -23.50 34.92
N LEU A 93 -10.43 -24.66 34.95
CA LEU A 93 -9.04 -24.77 34.50
C LEU A 93 -8.91 -24.46 33.00
N ILE A 94 -9.78 -25.03 32.16
CA ILE A 94 -9.80 -24.76 30.71
C ILE A 94 -10.09 -23.30 30.44
N PHE A 95 -11.06 -22.69 31.14
CA PHE A 95 -11.37 -21.28 30.99
C PHE A 95 -10.18 -20.39 31.35
N LEU A 96 -9.48 -20.68 32.46
CA LEU A 96 -8.27 -19.95 32.85
C LEU A 96 -7.14 -20.12 31.82
N VAL A 97 -6.87 -21.35 31.40
CA VAL A 97 -5.83 -21.63 30.39
C VAL A 97 -6.16 -20.95 29.07
N SER A 98 -7.41 -21.07 28.58
CA SER A 98 -7.87 -20.42 27.36
C SER A 98 -7.75 -18.90 27.47
N SER A 99 -8.15 -18.30 28.60
CA SER A 99 -8.04 -16.86 28.81
C SER A 99 -6.59 -16.39 28.81
N CYS A 100 -5.69 -17.12 29.48
CA CYS A 100 -4.26 -16.83 29.48
C CYS A 100 -3.66 -16.93 28.07
N VAL A 101 -4.02 -17.96 27.30
CA VAL A 101 -3.57 -18.13 25.91
C VAL A 101 -4.10 -17.00 25.02
N SER A 102 -5.37 -16.59 25.18
CA SER A 102 -5.93 -15.45 24.44
C SER A 102 -5.24 -14.14 24.79
N ILE A 103 -4.96 -13.87 26.08
CA ILE A 103 -4.24 -12.67 26.52
C ILE A 103 -2.80 -12.67 25.98
N ALA A 104 -2.11 -13.81 26.05
CA ALA A 104 -0.77 -13.95 25.49
C ALA A 104 -0.77 -13.74 23.96
N GLY A 105 -1.76 -14.30 23.26
CA GLY A 105 -1.95 -14.10 21.83
C GLY A 105 -2.17 -12.64 21.46
N MET A 106 -3.06 -11.93 22.19
CA MET A 106 -3.26 -10.49 22.00
C MET A 106 -1.99 -9.68 22.28
N GLY A 107 -1.21 -10.05 23.29
CA GLY A 107 0.08 -9.41 23.59
C GLY A 107 1.09 -9.58 22.46
N ILE A 108 1.21 -10.79 21.90
CA ILE A 108 2.10 -11.07 20.77
C ILE A 108 1.67 -10.27 19.52
N LEU A 109 0.37 -10.25 19.21
CA LEU A 109 -0.15 -9.48 18.08
C LEU A 109 0.08 -7.98 18.28
N SER A 110 -0.13 -7.47 19.49
CA SER A 110 0.14 -6.06 19.82
C SER A 110 1.63 -5.71 19.63
N GLU A 111 2.54 -6.59 20.03
CA GLU A 111 3.98 -6.39 19.89
C GLU A 111 4.41 -6.47 18.42
N GLN A 112 3.84 -7.39 17.65
CA GLN A 112 4.04 -7.44 16.19
C GLN A 112 3.55 -6.15 15.52
N GLN A 113 2.40 -5.62 15.95
CA GLN A 113 1.88 -4.34 15.49
C GLN A 113 2.76 -3.15 15.89
N GLU A 114 3.31 -3.15 17.10
CA GLU A 114 4.25 -2.09 17.55
C GLU A 114 5.52 -2.09 16.70
N ARG A 115 6.03 -3.26 16.33
CA ARG A 115 7.22 -3.38 15.48
C ARG A 115 6.96 -2.99 14.03
N ALA A 116 5.76 -3.27 13.53
CA ALA A 116 5.36 -2.88 12.18
C ALA A 116 5.05 -1.38 12.09
N PHE A 117 4.38 -0.84 13.10
CA PHE A 117 3.95 0.56 13.20
C PHE A 117 4.37 1.13 14.56
N PRO A 118 5.63 1.59 14.70
CA PRO A 118 6.12 2.14 15.96
C PRO A 118 5.33 3.39 16.32
N SER A 119 4.93 3.49 17.58
CA SER A 119 4.19 4.64 18.11
C SER A 119 4.99 5.36 19.20
N PRO A 120 4.89 6.70 19.31
CA PRO A 120 5.68 7.44 20.29
C PRO A 120 5.46 6.93 21.72
N HIS A 121 6.54 6.76 22.47
CA HIS A 121 6.48 6.20 23.83
C HIS A 121 5.77 7.13 24.82
N GLU A 122 5.74 8.43 24.53
CA GLU A 122 5.08 9.44 25.34
C GLU A 122 3.54 9.39 25.25
N TRP A 123 2.98 8.70 24.26
CA TRP A 123 1.53 8.60 24.10
C TRP A 123 0.92 7.62 25.08
N SER A 124 -0.28 7.93 25.57
CA SER A 124 -1.07 6.97 26.32
C SER A 124 -1.32 5.68 25.52
N LEU A 125 -1.37 4.54 26.22
CA LEU A 125 -1.59 3.21 25.61
C LEU A 125 -2.83 3.15 24.71
N ILE A 126 -3.89 3.89 25.07
CA ILE A 126 -5.13 3.96 24.28
C ILE A 126 -4.87 4.62 22.93
N THR A 127 -4.14 5.75 22.92
CA THR A 127 -3.82 6.48 21.68
C THR A 127 -2.91 5.66 20.78
N ARG A 128 -1.89 5.00 21.36
CA ARG A 128 -1.02 4.04 20.65
C ARG A 128 -1.80 2.88 20.04
N PHE A 129 -2.76 2.33 20.77
CA PHE A 129 -3.61 1.24 20.28
C PHE A 129 -4.53 1.70 19.13
N ARG A 130 -5.14 2.89 19.23
CA ARG A 130 -5.99 3.47 18.18
C ARG A 130 -5.20 3.77 16.91
N PHE A 131 -4.04 4.41 17.05
CA PHE A 131 -3.14 4.69 15.92
C PHE A 131 -2.72 3.41 15.19
N ARG A 132 -2.23 2.41 15.92
CA ARG A 132 -1.82 1.12 15.33
C ARG A 132 -2.98 0.39 14.65
N ARG A 133 -4.19 0.46 15.20
CA ARG A 133 -5.39 -0.07 14.54
C ARG A 133 -5.69 0.67 13.24
N GLY A 134 -5.61 2.00 13.22
CA GLY A 134 -5.76 2.80 12.00
C GLY A 134 -4.77 2.37 10.92
N LYS A 135 -3.48 2.29 11.25
CA LYS A 135 -2.42 1.80 10.36
C LYS A 135 -2.65 0.36 9.89
N TRP A 136 -3.13 -0.51 10.78
CA TRP A 136 -3.43 -1.89 10.44
C TRP A 136 -4.50 -2.00 9.35
N TRP A 137 -5.57 -1.22 9.46
CA TRP A 137 -6.66 -1.18 8.46
C TRP A 137 -6.27 -0.50 7.15
N GLN A 138 -5.24 0.36 7.16
CA GLN A 138 -4.71 1.04 5.97
C GLN A 138 -3.97 0.06 5.05
N VAL A 139 -3.36 -0.99 5.59
CA VAL A 139 -2.66 -2.01 4.79
C VAL A 139 -3.68 -2.97 4.17
N PRO A 140 -3.78 -3.03 2.83
CA PRO A 140 -4.76 -3.90 2.16
C PRO A 140 -4.58 -5.38 2.50
N GLU A 141 -3.32 -5.80 2.70
CA GLU A 141 -2.95 -7.19 2.98
C GLU A 141 -3.52 -7.72 4.29
N ASN A 142 -3.82 -6.84 5.25
CA ASN A 142 -4.38 -7.23 6.54
C ASN A 142 -5.91 -7.41 6.49
N ASN A 143 -6.56 -6.98 5.42
CA ASN A 143 -8.02 -6.98 5.28
C ASN A 143 -8.46 -8.14 4.38
N GLU A 144 -8.18 -9.38 4.81
CA GLU A 144 -8.32 -10.59 4.00
C GLU A 144 -9.72 -10.82 3.41
N GLU A 145 -10.78 -10.35 4.08
CA GLU A 145 -12.17 -10.50 3.60
C GLU A 145 -12.57 -9.46 2.54
N GLU A 146 -12.03 -8.23 2.63
CA GLU A 146 -12.40 -7.12 1.74
C GLU A 146 -11.39 -6.97 0.58
N GLY A 147 -10.11 -7.27 0.80
CA GLY A 147 -9.03 -7.10 -0.18
C GLY A 147 -8.69 -5.63 -0.49
N PHE A 148 -9.28 -4.68 0.25
CA PHE A 148 -9.00 -3.24 0.15
C PHE A 148 -9.01 -2.58 1.54
N PRO A 149 -8.38 -1.41 1.72
CA PRO A 149 -8.44 -0.66 2.97
C PRO A 149 -9.85 -0.15 3.28
N ASN A 150 -10.35 -0.44 4.47
CA ASN A 150 -11.62 0.11 4.95
C ASN A 150 -11.41 1.54 5.46
N TRP A 151 -11.44 2.52 4.55
CA TRP A 151 -11.14 3.92 4.86
C TRP A 151 -12.04 4.52 5.95
N ALA A 152 -13.29 4.08 6.06
CA ALA A 152 -14.21 4.52 7.09
C ALA A 152 -13.73 4.12 8.51
N ARG A 153 -13.25 2.88 8.66
CA ARG A 153 -12.64 2.43 9.92
C ARG A 153 -11.30 3.10 10.19
N VAL A 154 -10.49 3.29 9.15
CA VAL A 154 -9.21 4.02 9.28
C VAL A 154 -9.46 5.41 9.84
N TYR A 155 -10.42 6.15 9.26
CA TYR A 155 -10.80 7.48 9.72
C TYR A 155 -11.29 7.48 11.17
N ASP A 156 -12.23 6.59 11.55
CA ASP A 156 -12.77 6.54 12.91
C ASP A 156 -11.69 6.25 13.98
N GLU A 157 -10.77 5.33 13.69
CA GLU A 157 -9.67 5.00 14.62
C GLU A 157 -8.66 6.15 14.75
N LEU A 158 -8.34 6.81 13.64
CA LEU A 158 -7.43 7.95 13.61
C LEU A 158 -8.07 9.21 14.20
N ASP A 159 -9.37 9.46 14.01
CA ASP A 159 -10.13 10.55 14.62
C ASP A 159 -10.17 10.40 16.15
N CYS A 160 -10.37 9.16 16.63
CA CYS A 160 -10.24 8.83 18.05
C CYS A 160 -8.82 9.10 18.60
N ALA A 161 -7.78 8.83 17.83
CA ALA A 161 -6.40 9.11 18.22
C ALA A 161 -6.14 10.63 18.23
N LEU A 162 -6.51 11.32 17.16
CA LEU A 162 -6.35 12.77 16.97
C LEU A 162 -7.06 13.56 18.07
N SER A 163 -8.33 13.22 18.34
CA SER A 163 -9.13 13.83 19.41
C SER A 163 -8.49 13.68 20.79
N ARG A 164 -7.65 12.67 21.02
CA ARG A 164 -6.92 12.49 22.30
C ARG A 164 -5.59 13.22 22.32
N LEU A 165 -4.92 13.32 21.16
CA LEU A 165 -3.68 14.07 20.99
C LEU A 165 -3.89 15.57 21.12
N GLU A 166 -5.09 16.06 20.78
CA GLU A 166 -5.43 17.49 20.84
C GLU A 166 -6.15 17.88 22.13
N ASP A 167 -6.56 16.91 22.94
CA ASP A 167 -7.22 17.13 24.22
C ASP A 167 -6.19 17.49 25.32
N PRO A 168 -6.25 18.71 25.89
CA PRO A 168 -5.33 19.15 26.94
C PRO A 168 -5.34 18.27 28.19
N ASP A 169 -6.45 17.60 28.47
CA ASP A 169 -6.62 16.75 29.66
C ASP A 169 -6.05 15.32 29.45
N LYS A 170 -5.58 15.01 28.23
CA LYS A 170 -5.06 13.68 27.85
C LYS A 170 -3.62 13.78 27.32
N ASP A 171 -3.40 13.47 26.05
CA ASP A 171 -2.06 13.45 25.44
C ASP A 171 -1.68 14.83 24.85
N GLY A 172 -2.64 15.76 24.82
CA GLY A 172 -2.48 17.15 24.36
C GLY A 172 -2.00 18.14 25.43
N ALA A 173 -1.62 17.68 26.61
CA ALA A 173 -1.12 18.56 27.66
C ALA A 173 0.12 19.37 27.19
N GLY A 174 0.07 20.70 27.26
CA GLY A 174 1.16 21.57 26.83
C GLY A 174 1.10 22.02 25.37
N LEU A 175 0.00 21.76 24.66
CA LEU A 175 -0.30 22.41 23.38
C LEU A 175 -0.71 23.87 23.62
N ALA A 176 -0.10 24.80 22.88
CA ALA A 176 -0.49 26.19 22.89
C ALA A 176 -1.25 26.54 21.61
N GLU A 177 -2.33 27.32 21.74
CA GLU A 177 -2.98 27.92 20.58
C GLU A 177 -2.04 28.97 19.98
N GLN A 178 -1.89 28.98 18.65
CA GLN A 178 -1.00 29.91 17.98
C GLN A 178 -1.62 31.32 17.92
N GLU A 179 -0.98 32.30 18.55
CA GLU A 179 -1.45 33.72 18.56
C GLU A 179 -1.13 34.46 17.25
N GLU A 180 -0.11 34.02 16.50
CA GLU A 180 0.43 34.75 15.33
C GLU A 180 0.22 33.94 14.03
N GLY A 181 -0.66 34.43 13.15
CA GLY A 181 -0.97 33.82 11.85
C GLY A 181 -2.17 32.87 11.81
N GLY A 182 -3.10 32.99 12.77
CA GLY A 182 -4.37 32.27 12.78
C GLY A 182 -5.24 32.63 11.57
N ILE A 183 -4.97 32.02 10.41
CA ILE A 183 -5.89 32.04 9.29
C ILE A 183 -7.11 31.26 9.75
N LEU A 184 -8.17 31.95 10.18
CA LEU A 184 -9.49 31.37 10.29
C LEU A 184 -9.94 31.01 8.87
N VAL A 185 -9.59 29.82 8.41
CA VAL A 185 -10.07 29.33 7.12
C VAL A 185 -11.56 29.02 7.31
N PRO A 186 -12.46 29.69 6.56
CA PRO A 186 -13.89 29.48 6.69
C PRO A 186 -14.25 28.00 6.49
N GLY A 187 -14.88 27.37 7.47
CA GLY A 187 -15.26 25.95 7.43
C GLY A 187 -14.26 24.96 8.04
N VAL A 188 -13.00 25.36 8.27
CA VAL A 188 -11.91 24.50 8.77
C VAL A 188 -11.63 24.68 10.28
N GLY A 189 -12.01 25.81 10.88
CA GLY A 189 -11.77 26.09 12.29
C GLY A 189 -10.39 26.70 12.58
N LYS A 190 -9.96 26.71 13.85
CA LYS A 190 -8.71 27.36 14.30
C LYS A 190 -7.47 26.70 13.65
N ALA A 191 -6.73 27.46 12.84
CA ALA A 191 -5.54 26.97 12.14
C ALA A 191 -4.33 26.86 13.08
N GLY A 192 -3.69 25.68 13.04
CA GLY A 192 -2.37 25.41 13.60
C GLY A 192 -2.30 25.35 15.12
N LEU A 193 -1.57 24.37 15.65
CA LEU A 193 -1.14 24.35 17.05
C LEU A 193 0.34 24.76 17.14
N ASP A 194 0.80 25.30 18.27
CA ASP A 194 2.24 25.36 18.56
C ASP A 194 2.63 24.08 19.30
N ILE A 195 3.37 23.21 18.60
CA ILE A 195 3.83 21.91 19.10
C ILE A 195 5.33 21.91 19.44
N THR A 196 5.98 23.09 19.45
CA THR A 196 7.43 23.20 19.71
C THR A 196 7.84 22.73 21.11
N ALA A 197 6.93 22.76 22.07
CA ALA A 197 7.16 22.28 23.44
C ALA A 197 7.15 20.74 23.57
N LYS A 198 6.70 20.01 22.54
CA LYS A 198 6.60 18.54 22.52
C LYS A 198 7.89 17.89 22.02
N SER A 199 8.10 16.64 22.41
CA SER A 199 9.22 15.83 21.92
C SER A 199 9.17 15.63 20.41
N GLU A 200 10.30 15.25 19.82
CA GLU A 200 10.39 14.95 18.39
C GLU A 200 9.55 13.73 17.98
N GLU A 201 9.56 12.67 18.80
CA GLU A 201 8.74 11.47 18.58
C GLU A 201 7.25 11.84 18.56
N TRP A 202 6.82 12.65 19.52
CA TRP A 202 5.42 13.10 19.58
C TRP A 202 5.03 13.91 18.35
N ARG A 203 5.90 14.85 17.92
CA ARG A 203 5.66 15.67 16.72
C ARG A 203 5.59 14.81 15.46
N GLN A 204 6.46 13.82 15.32
CA GLN A 204 6.42 12.91 14.17
C GLN A 204 5.14 12.06 14.14
N GLY A 205 4.77 11.44 15.26
CA GLY A 205 3.53 10.67 15.34
C GLY A 205 2.30 11.53 15.06
N TYR A 206 2.28 12.80 15.53
CA TYR A 206 1.19 13.72 15.26
C TYR A 206 1.10 14.10 13.77
N TYR A 207 2.24 14.33 13.11
CA TYR A 207 2.30 14.50 11.65
C TYR A 207 1.74 13.27 10.92
N GLU A 208 2.14 12.06 11.32
CA GLU A 208 1.68 10.81 10.70
C GLU A 208 0.16 10.64 10.82
N VAL A 209 -0.42 10.93 12.00
CA VAL A 209 -1.88 10.90 12.18
C VAL A 209 -2.56 11.90 11.25
N LEU A 210 -2.07 13.15 11.18
CA LEU A 210 -2.69 14.18 10.34
C LEU A 210 -2.62 13.86 8.85
N ILE A 211 -1.48 13.38 8.35
CA ILE A 211 -1.33 13.06 6.93
C ILE A 211 -2.16 11.83 6.54
N ASP A 212 -2.28 10.84 7.43
CA ASP A 212 -3.17 9.69 7.19
C ASP A 212 -4.65 10.08 7.26
N MET A 213 -5.02 10.99 8.17
CA MET A 213 -6.38 11.55 8.23
C MET A 213 -6.72 12.29 6.95
N ALA A 214 -5.79 13.09 6.43
CA ALA A 214 -5.94 13.74 5.12
C ALA A 214 -6.17 12.68 4.03
N ALA A 215 -5.29 11.68 3.91
CA ALA A 215 -5.42 10.62 2.91
C ALA A 215 -6.71 9.79 3.04
N ALA A 216 -7.20 9.55 4.27
CA ALA A 216 -8.47 8.87 4.51
C ALA A 216 -9.67 9.74 4.10
N SER A 217 -9.65 11.02 4.46
CA SER A 217 -10.71 11.98 4.12
C SER A 217 -10.84 12.22 2.61
N GLU A 218 -9.74 12.25 1.86
CA GLU A 218 -9.76 12.32 0.38
C GLU A 218 -10.56 11.16 -0.25
N ARG A 219 -10.45 9.97 0.34
CA ARG A 219 -11.08 8.74 -0.17
C ARG A 219 -12.51 8.56 0.32
N LEU A 220 -12.84 9.16 1.45
CA LEU A 220 -14.19 9.21 2.04
C LEU A 220 -15.01 10.41 1.55
N GLU A 221 -14.49 11.20 0.62
CA GLU A 221 -15.20 12.37 0.16
C GLU A 221 -16.53 12.01 -0.54
N GLY A 222 -17.60 12.69 -0.14
CA GLY A 222 -18.96 12.41 -0.60
C GLY A 222 -19.62 11.19 0.05
N TRP A 223 -18.92 10.50 0.96
CA TRP A 223 -19.53 9.47 1.80
C TRP A 223 -20.35 10.12 2.91
N VAL A 224 -21.44 9.45 3.28
CA VAL A 224 -22.40 9.96 4.25
C VAL A 224 -22.53 8.99 5.40
N THR A 225 -22.76 9.54 6.59
CA THR A 225 -23.05 8.79 7.80
C THR A 225 -24.19 9.44 8.59
N ASP A 226 -24.63 8.73 9.62
CA ASP A 226 -25.58 9.21 10.62
C ASP A 226 -24.89 10.05 11.69
N LYS A 227 -25.67 10.82 12.46
CA LYS A 227 -25.21 11.53 13.68
C LYS A 227 -24.47 10.62 14.68
N TRP A 228 -24.78 9.32 14.68
CA TRP A 228 -24.17 8.33 15.57
C TRP A 228 -22.96 7.61 14.97
N ARG A 229 -22.58 7.92 13.72
CA ARG A 229 -21.45 7.36 12.97
C ARG A 229 -21.34 5.83 12.97
N ARG A 230 -22.48 5.12 13.02
CA ARG A 230 -22.49 3.63 13.13
C ARG A 230 -22.23 2.94 11.80
N ASN A 231 -22.74 3.50 10.71
CA ASN A 231 -22.62 2.95 9.37
C ASN A 231 -22.27 4.08 8.42
N VAL A 232 -21.56 3.74 7.34
CA VAL A 232 -21.16 4.70 6.32
C VAL A 232 -21.64 4.20 4.97
N TRP A 233 -22.23 5.09 4.19
CA TRP A 233 -22.75 4.82 2.85
C TRP A 233 -21.94 5.58 1.82
N ALA A 234 -21.49 4.84 0.80
CA ALA A 234 -20.82 5.42 -0.37
C ALA A 234 -21.81 6.27 -1.20
N PRO A 235 -21.32 7.27 -1.94
CA PRO A 235 -22.17 8.17 -2.75
C PRO A 235 -23.01 7.45 -3.81
N GLU A 236 -22.65 6.22 -4.20
CA GLU A 236 -23.44 5.41 -5.15
C GLU A 236 -24.79 4.94 -4.60
N PHE A 237 -24.90 4.82 -3.27
CA PHE A 237 -26.12 4.38 -2.57
C PHE A 237 -26.96 5.56 -2.08
N VAL A 238 -26.41 6.78 -2.10
CA VAL A 238 -27.07 7.98 -1.59
C VAL A 238 -27.68 8.74 -2.76
N GLU A 239 -28.94 9.12 -2.60
CA GLU A 239 -29.61 10.03 -3.54
C GLU A 239 -28.97 11.42 -3.45
N SER A 240 -28.53 11.95 -4.60
CA SER A 240 -27.92 13.27 -4.70
C SER A 240 -28.20 13.90 -6.05
N THR A 241 -27.88 15.18 -6.22
CA THR A 241 -28.00 15.89 -7.50
C THR A 241 -27.16 15.25 -8.61
N SER A 242 -26.01 14.66 -8.26
CA SER A 242 -25.15 13.90 -9.18
C SER A 242 -25.62 12.46 -9.38
N ASN A 243 -26.37 11.90 -8.44
CA ASN A 243 -26.89 10.53 -8.47
C ASN A 243 -28.40 10.49 -8.15
N PRO A 244 -29.28 10.79 -9.13
CA PRO A 244 -30.73 10.81 -8.91
C PRO A 244 -31.36 9.41 -8.82
N ARG A 245 -30.60 8.33 -9.05
CA ARG A 245 -31.07 6.94 -8.97
C ARG A 245 -30.03 6.07 -8.26
N PRO A 246 -30.00 6.11 -6.91
CA PRO A 246 -29.03 5.35 -6.15
C PRO A 246 -29.20 3.84 -6.35
N LYS A 247 -28.09 3.11 -6.20
CA LYS A 247 -28.12 1.65 -6.13
C LYS A 247 -28.79 1.21 -4.83
N ALA A 248 -29.43 0.05 -4.84
CA ALA A 248 -29.94 -0.55 -3.62
C ALA A 248 -28.78 -0.88 -2.66
N VAL A 249 -29.00 -0.69 -1.37
CA VAL A 249 -28.03 -1.07 -0.34
C VAL A 249 -27.78 -2.58 -0.36
N LEU A 250 -26.56 -2.97 0.03
CA LEU A 250 -26.18 -4.39 0.09
C LEU A 250 -27.05 -5.15 1.11
N PRO A 251 -27.38 -6.44 0.85
CA PRO A 251 -28.14 -7.25 1.79
C PRO A 251 -27.49 -7.29 3.18
N GLY A 252 -28.24 -6.90 4.22
CA GLY A 252 -27.76 -6.85 5.60
C GLY A 252 -27.26 -5.49 6.08
N MET A 253 -27.10 -4.51 5.19
CA MET A 253 -26.83 -3.11 5.56
C MET A 253 -28.14 -2.37 5.88
N PRO A 254 -28.14 -1.44 6.85
CA PRO A 254 -29.29 -0.59 7.10
C PRO A 254 -29.56 0.36 5.92
N GLU A 255 -30.82 0.78 5.82
CA GLU A 255 -31.25 1.76 4.83
C GLU A 255 -30.52 3.10 5.02
N VAL A 256 -30.35 3.82 3.91
CA VAL A 256 -29.71 5.13 3.92
C VAL A 256 -30.59 6.11 4.71
N PRO A 257 -30.01 6.92 5.60
CA PRO A 257 -30.77 7.89 6.39
C PRO A 257 -31.48 8.93 5.53
N ASP A 258 -32.56 9.51 6.05
CA ASP A 258 -33.24 10.66 5.45
C ASP A 258 -32.28 11.84 5.29
N GLU A 259 -32.51 12.69 4.27
CA GLU A 259 -31.64 13.84 3.93
C GLU A 259 -31.30 14.72 5.13
N ASP A 260 -32.25 14.99 6.01
CA ASP A 260 -32.08 15.85 7.19
C ASP A 260 -31.11 15.29 8.25
N ASN A 261 -30.86 13.98 8.23
CA ASN A 261 -29.98 13.30 9.19
C ASN A 261 -28.62 12.91 8.60
N ARG A 262 -28.41 13.18 7.30
CA ARG A 262 -27.15 12.90 6.60
C ARG A 262 -26.08 13.89 7.04
N VAL A 263 -24.95 13.35 7.50
CA VAL A 263 -23.74 14.11 7.84
C VAL A 263 -22.58 13.55 7.02
N PRO A 264 -21.61 14.38 6.57
CA PRO A 264 -20.40 13.88 5.95
C PRO A 264 -19.69 12.84 6.81
N ALA A 265 -19.20 11.76 6.20
CA ALA A 265 -18.50 10.68 6.90
C ALA A 265 -17.16 11.12 7.50
N SER A 266 -16.50 12.08 6.84
CA SER A 266 -15.23 12.66 7.24
C SER A 266 -15.30 14.18 7.16
N ASP A 267 -14.40 14.84 7.89
CA ASP A 267 -14.12 16.26 7.71
C ASP A 267 -13.40 16.47 6.37
N ALA A 268 -13.37 17.73 5.90
CA ALA A 268 -12.71 18.05 4.63
C ALA A 268 -11.19 17.82 4.74
N PRO A 269 -10.54 17.24 3.70
CA PRO A 269 -9.09 16.98 3.71
C PRO A 269 -8.26 18.24 3.90
N GLU A 270 -8.76 19.37 3.39
CA GLU A 270 -8.20 20.72 3.58
C GLU A 270 -7.88 21.01 5.04
N THR A 271 -8.76 20.57 5.96
CA THR A 271 -8.62 20.77 7.41
C THR A 271 -7.32 20.21 7.93
N PHE A 272 -6.98 18.98 7.53
CA PHE A 272 -5.80 18.27 8.01
C PHE A 272 -4.53 18.81 7.34
N TYR A 273 -4.56 19.07 6.03
CA TYR A 273 -3.43 19.64 5.31
C TYR A 273 -3.07 21.04 5.83
N LEU A 274 -4.06 21.93 5.95
CA LEU A 274 -3.84 23.28 6.45
C LEU A 274 -3.36 23.27 7.90
N LYS A 275 -3.84 22.33 8.73
CA LYS A 275 -3.33 22.14 10.08
C LYS A 275 -1.84 21.81 10.07
N ILE A 276 -1.36 20.91 9.21
CA ILE A 276 0.08 20.62 9.08
C ILE A 276 0.85 21.85 8.61
N ILE A 277 0.38 22.54 7.58
CA ILE A 277 1.08 23.67 6.96
C ILE A 277 1.23 24.84 7.93
N THR A 278 0.21 25.09 8.76
CA THR A 278 0.14 26.22 9.69
C THR A 278 0.77 25.93 11.06
N THR A 279 0.77 24.66 11.50
CA THR A 279 1.31 24.24 12.80
C THR A 279 2.81 24.53 12.93
N LYS A 280 3.19 25.14 14.05
CA LYS A 280 4.58 25.49 14.36
C LYS A 280 5.27 24.33 15.09
N GLY A 281 6.38 23.87 14.56
CA GLY A 281 7.19 22.79 15.14
C GLY A 281 7.38 21.57 14.24
N PHE A 282 6.67 21.49 13.11
CA PHE A 282 6.96 20.53 12.05
C PHE A 282 8.20 20.93 11.24
N THR A 283 8.86 19.93 10.64
CA THR A 283 10.00 20.15 9.75
C THR A 283 9.55 20.81 8.45
N THR A 284 10.47 21.49 7.76
CA THR A 284 10.19 22.09 6.46
C THR A 284 9.70 21.03 5.47
N HIS A 285 10.34 19.86 5.45
CA HIS A 285 9.95 18.74 4.59
C HIS A 285 8.51 18.29 4.83
N GLN A 286 8.09 18.12 6.09
CA GLN A 286 6.71 17.74 6.45
C GLN A 286 5.69 18.76 5.93
N ARG A 287 5.98 20.05 6.09
CA ARG A 287 5.10 21.13 5.64
C ARG A 287 5.02 21.23 4.12
N VAL A 288 6.15 21.08 3.42
CA VAL A 288 6.21 21.04 1.95
C VAL A 288 5.42 19.85 1.43
N THR A 289 5.62 18.65 1.98
CA THR A 289 4.91 17.44 1.57
C THR A 289 3.40 17.58 1.78
N ALA A 290 2.96 18.15 2.90
CA ALA A 290 1.53 18.42 3.12
C ALA A 290 0.96 19.45 2.14
N ALA A 291 1.69 20.54 1.84
CA ALA A 291 1.27 21.54 0.86
C ALA A 291 1.18 20.97 -0.57
N LEU A 292 2.12 20.10 -0.95
CA LEU A 292 2.10 19.41 -2.23
C LEU A 292 0.95 18.40 -2.32
N GLY A 293 0.72 17.60 -1.28
CA GLY A 293 -0.43 16.68 -1.24
C GLY A 293 -1.76 17.43 -1.37
N TYR A 294 -1.89 18.58 -0.71
CA TYR A 294 -3.07 19.42 -0.86
C TYR A 294 -3.22 19.97 -2.29
N ALA A 295 -2.13 20.40 -2.92
CA ALA A 295 -2.12 20.86 -4.30
C ALA A 295 -2.53 19.75 -5.29
N ASP A 296 -2.04 18.53 -5.09
CA ASP A 296 -2.38 17.35 -5.89
C ASP A 296 -3.89 17.03 -5.77
N TRP A 297 -4.45 17.11 -4.56
CA TRP A 297 -5.89 16.93 -4.33
C TRP A 297 -6.72 18.01 -5.06
N LEU A 298 -6.33 19.28 -4.99
CA LEU A 298 -7.01 20.36 -5.72
C LEU A 298 -6.92 20.17 -7.25
N SER A 299 -5.77 19.70 -7.74
CA SER A 299 -5.58 19.35 -9.16
C SER A 299 -6.53 18.20 -9.56
N PHE A 300 -6.63 17.16 -8.73
CA PHE A 300 -7.59 16.06 -8.90
C PHE A 300 -9.05 16.55 -8.91
N LYS A 301 -9.38 17.56 -8.10
CA LYS A 301 -10.70 18.24 -8.09
C LYS A 301 -10.96 19.13 -9.30
N LYS A 302 -10.00 19.25 -10.22
CA LYS A 302 -10.07 20.11 -11.40
C LYS A 302 -10.19 21.59 -11.04
N LEU A 303 -9.51 22.01 -9.97
CA LEU A 303 -9.37 23.40 -9.55
C LEU A 303 -7.93 23.87 -9.79
N PRO A 304 -7.53 24.10 -11.06
CA PRO A 304 -6.13 24.33 -11.42
C PRO A 304 -5.56 25.63 -10.83
N ASP A 305 -6.37 26.68 -10.71
CA ASP A 305 -5.90 27.97 -10.19
C ASP A 305 -5.55 27.86 -8.69
N SER A 306 -6.41 27.22 -7.90
CA SER A 306 -6.13 26.95 -6.48
C SER A 306 -4.98 25.96 -6.28
N ALA A 307 -4.88 24.94 -7.14
CA ALA A 307 -3.75 24.03 -7.11
C ALA A 307 -2.41 24.75 -7.39
N GLU A 308 -2.38 25.66 -8.38
CA GLU A 308 -1.20 26.46 -8.69
C GLU A 308 -0.76 27.33 -7.50
N GLU A 309 -1.70 27.95 -6.80
CA GLU A 309 -1.42 28.71 -5.57
C GLU A 309 -0.82 27.83 -4.47
N MET A 310 -1.32 26.61 -4.29
CA MET A 310 -0.79 25.68 -3.29
C MET A 310 0.61 25.16 -3.67
N TYR A 311 0.88 24.85 -4.93
CA TYR A 311 2.25 24.50 -5.37
C TYR A 311 3.23 25.66 -5.16
N ARG A 312 2.80 26.91 -5.42
CA ARG A 312 3.62 28.10 -5.12
C ARG A 312 3.83 28.27 -3.62
N TRP A 313 2.82 28.02 -2.80
CA TRP A 313 2.97 28.09 -1.35
C TRP A 313 3.94 27.01 -0.84
N ALA A 314 3.89 25.80 -1.37
CA ALA A 314 4.87 24.76 -1.09
C ALA A 314 6.31 25.21 -1.43
N LEU A 315 6.48 25.90 -2.57
CA LEU A 315 7.76 26.50 -2.95
C LEU A 315 8.19 27.60 -1.96
N ASP A 316 7.28 28.48 -1.54
CA ASP A 316 7.58 29.52 -0.56
C ASP A 316 7.99 28.95 0.80
N ILE A 317 7.37 27.85 1.23
CA ILE A 317 7.79 27.11 2.45
C ILE A 317 9.20 26.55 2.28
N ALA A 318 9.50 25.94 1.13
CA ALA A 318 10.84 25.42 0.84
C ALA A 318 11.90 26.54 0.78
N ILE A 319 11.55 27.71 0.23
CA ILE A 319 12.43 28.89 0.20
C ILE A 319 12.65 29.46 1.60
N ALA A 320 11.64 29.45 2.46
CA ALA A 320 11.75 29.90 3.84
C ALA A 320 12.68 29.02 4.69
N GLY A 321 12.88 27.76 4.31
CA GLY A 321 13.83 26.83 4.94
C GLY A 321 15.30 27.07 4.57
N LEU A 322 15.60 28.00 3.65
CA LEU A 322 16.98 28.26 3.22
C LEU A 322 17.82 28.92 4.32
N PRO A 323 19.09 28.51 4.51
CA PRO A 323 20.00 29.12 5.48
C PRO A 323 20.60 30.43 4.95
N THR A 324 19.81 31.30 4.32
CA THR A 324 20.29 32.55 3.70
C THR A 324 19.25 33.66 3.74
N ALA A 325 19.70 34.89 4.01
CA ALA A 325 18.84 36.07 4.09
C ALA A 325 18.32 36.56 2.71
N ASP A 326 19.06 36.27 1.63
CA ASP A 326 18.67 36.58 0.25
C ASP A 326 18.41 35.31 -0.58
N PRO A 327 17.16 34.81 -0.60
CA PRO A 327 16.79 33.62 -1.38
C PRO A 327 16.80 33.86 -2.90
N SER A 328 16.79 35.13 -3.35
CA SER A 328 16.75 35.46 -4.79
C SER A 328 18.03 35.06 -5.53
N ALA A 329 19.14 34.91 -4.80
CA ALA A 329 20.40 34.41 -5.33
C ALA A 329 20.34 32.92 -5.74
N VAL A 330 19.42 32.14 -5.15
CA VAL A 330 19.27 30.69 -5.38
C VAL A 330 18.19 30.42 -6.42
N ILE A 331 17.01 31.02 -6.23
CA ILE A 331 15.83 30.76 -7.05
C ILE A 331 15.04 32.04 -7.30
N ASP A 332 14.60 32.24 -8.53
CA ASP A 332 13.62 33.28 -8.83
C ASP A 332 12.22 32.78 -8.43
N ARG A 333 11.58 33.48 -7.48
CA ARG A 333 10.24 33.13 -6.97
C ARG A 333 9.16 33.13 -8.05
N ARG A 334 9.29 33.96 -9.09
CA ARG A 334 8.27 34.08 -10.14
C ARG A 334 8.38 32.99 -11.20
N THR A 335 9.60 32.72 -11.64
CA THR A 335 9.85 31.75 -12.71
C THR A 335 10.14 30.34 -12.17
N THR A 336 10.45 30.21 -10.87
CA THR A 336 10.87 28.97 -10.21
C THR A 336 12.14 28.37 -10.82
N ILE A 337 12.92 29.18 -11.55
CA ILE A 337 14.16 28.75 -12.18
C ILE A 337 15.30 28.88 -11.17
N LEU A 338 16.06 27.80 -10.99
CA LEU A 338 17.28 27.83 -10.19
C LEU A 338 18.37 28.62 -10.92
N SER A 339 19.04 29.53 -10.21
CA SER A 339 20.14 30.31 -10.77
C SER A 339 21.33 29.41 -11.15
N SER A 340 22.00 29.72 -12.26
CA SER A 340 23.21 28.99 -12.69
C SER A 340 24.41 29.22 -11.78
N THR A 341 24.43 30.37 -11.10
CA THR A 341 25.49 30.79 -10.19
C THR A 341 25.13 30.52 -8.73
N ALA A 342 24.02 29.82 -8.47
CA ALA A 342 23.63 29.47 -7.11
C ALA A 342 24.74 28.62 -6.46
N PRO A 343 25.19 28.96 -5.25
CA PRO A 343 26.14 28.14 -4.51
C PRO A 343 25.49 26.78 -4.19
N LYS A 344 26.25 25.70 -4.39
CA LYS A 344 25.76 24.33 -4.21
C LYS A 344 25.20 24.06 -2.82
N GLU A 345 25.81 24.68 -1.81
CA GLU A 345 25.42 24.56 -0.40
C GLU A 345 24.02 25.10 -0.09
N LEU A 346 23.47 25.96 -0.96
CA LEU A 346 22.14 26.55 -0.77
C LEU A 346 21.05 25.88 -1.59
N ILE A 347 21.38 24.88 -2.42
CA ILE A 347 20.38 24.11 -3.15
C ILE A 347 19.96 22.96 -2.23
N THR A 348 18.68 22.88 -1.85
CA THR A 348 18.18 21.88 -0.89
C THR A 348 17.23 20.86 -1.55
N PRO A 349 17.11 19.64 -1.02
CA PRO A 349 16.12 18.66 -1.46
C PRO A 349 14.68 19.19 -1.49
N ASN A 350 14.28 19.99 -0.49
CA ASN A 350 12.92 20.56 -0.43
C ASN A 350 12.60 21.47 -1.62
N ILE A 351 13.56 22.30 -2.05
CA ILE A 351 13.38 23.17 -3.22
C ILE A 351 13.27 22.34 -4.49
N VAL A 352 14.15 21.35 -4.65
CA VAL A 352 14.10 20.45 -5.81
C VAL A 352 12.78 19.71 -5.86
N TYR A 353 12.28 19.24 -4.72
CA TYR A 353 11.00 18.53 -4.62
C TYR A 353 9.81 19.44 -4.97
N ALA A 354 9.71 20.62 -4.35
CA ALA A 354 8.62 21.57 -4.64
C ALA A 354 8.64 22.06 -6.10
N ALA A 355 9.82 22.43 -6.62
CA ALA A 355 9.97 22.90 -7.99
C ALA A 355 9.70 21.80 -9.03
N THR A 356 10.04 20.54 -8.74
CA THR A 356 9.73 19.41 -9.63
C THR A 356 8.21 19.24 -9.74
N ASN A 357 7.48 19.24 -8.63
CA ASN A 357 6.02 19.09 -8.62
C ASN A 357 5.31 20.27 -9.30
N LEU A 358 5.78 21.51 -9.09
CA LEU A 358 5.23 22.66 -9.82
C LEU A 358 5.50 22.57 -11.33
N ALA A 359 6.67 22.10 -11.73
CA ALA A 359 7.02 21.93 -13.14
C ALA A 359 6.19 20.83 -13.82
N THR A 360 5.94 19.71 -13.14
CA THR A 360 5.05 18.65 -13.64
C THR A 360 3.62 19.15 -13.75
N PHE A 361 3.11 19.89 -12.75
CA PHE A 361 1.80 20.53 -12.84
C PHE A 361 1.68 21.47 -14.04
N TYR A 362 2.68 22.32 -14.30
CA TYR A 362 2.67 23.17 -15.50
C TYR A 362 2.71 22.36 -16.80
N ALA A 363 3.42 21.24 -16.84
CA ALA A 363 3.42 20.36 -18.02
C ALA A 363 2.04 19.73 -18.24
N GLU A 364 1.38 19.26 -17.19
CA GLU A 364 0.02 18.68 -17.24
C GLU A 364 -1.03 19.69 -17.70
N GLN A 365 -0.93 20.96 -17.28
CA GLN A 365 -1.82 22.03 -17.73
C GLN A 365 -1.50 22.56 -19.14
N GLY A 366 -0.52 21.98 -19.84
CA GLY A 366 -0.10 22.43 -21.17
C GLY A 366 0.72 23.74 -21.16
N LYS A 367 1.11 24.25 -19.99
CA LYS A 367 2.00 25.42 -19.81
C LYS A 367 3.48 25.03 -20.00
N VAL A 368 3.79 24.36 -21.12
CA VAL A 368 5.12 23.75 -21.38
C VAL A 368 6.26 24.77 -21.45
N ALA A 369 5.98 26.01 -21.87
CA ALA A 369 6.97 27.08 -21.93
C ALA A 369 7.52 27.47 -20.55
N SER A 370 6.70 27.34 -19.49
CA SER A 370 7.11 27.58 -18.11
C SER A 370 7.77 26.35 -17.48
N SER A 371 7.28 25.14 -17.82
CA SER A 371 7.79 23.88 -17.26
C SER A 371 9.22 23.55 -17.69
N LEU A 372 9.52 23.63 -18.99
CA LEU A 372 10.81 23.24 -19.56
C LEU A 372 12.04 23.90 -18.88
N PRO A 373 12.10 25.25 -18.74
CA PRO A 373 13.27 25.88 -18.11
C PRO A 373 13.43 25.49 -16.64
N ILE A 374 12.34 25.23 -15.91
CA ILE A 374 12.40 24.74 -14.52
C ILE A 374 13.05 23.36 -14.49
N LEU A 375 12.55 22.40 -15.29
CA LEU A 375 13.09 21.03 -15.36
C LEU A 375 14.57 21.00 -15.76
N VAL A 376 14.98 21.81 -16.73
CA VAL A 376 16.39 21.93 -17.14
C VAL A 376 17.25 22.48 -16.00
N SER A 377 16.76 23.49 -15.26
CA SER A 377 17.48 24.06 -14.13
C SER A 377 17.65 23.03 -12.98
N LEU A 378 16.63 22.20 -12.74
CA LEU A 378 16.65 21.11 -11.75
C LEU A 378 17.62 20.00 -12.14
N LEU A 379 17.61 19.58 -13.40
CA LEU A 379 18.55 18.58 -13.90
C LEU A 379 19.99 19.08 -13.76
N ARG A 380 20.26 20.33 -14.12
CA ARG A 380 21.59 20.95 -13.93
C ARG A 380 21.99 20.96 -12.45
N ALA A 381 21.09 21.36 -11.55
CA ALA A 381 21.36 21.39 -10.12
C ALA A 381 21.76 20.00 -9.60
N ARG A 382 20.97 18.96 -9.91
CA ARG A 382 21.26 17.56 -9.54
C ARG A 382 22.58 17.05 -10.11
N LEU A 383 22.87 17.35 -11.37
CA LEU A 383 24.14 16.93 -12.00
C LEU A 383 25.36 17.64 -11.39
N SER A 384 25.18 18.87 -10.89
CA SER A 384 26.24 19.68 -10.27
C SER A 384 26.45 19.42 -8.78
N ALA A 385 25.51 18.74 -8.12
CA ALA A 385 25.57 18.40 -6.69
C ALA A 385 26.76 17.48 -6.37
N ASP A 386 27.28 17.61 -5.15
CA ASP A 386 28.40 16.81 -4.70
C ASP A 386 27.95 15.38 -4.37
N ASN A 387 28.80 14.38 -4.60
CA ASN A 387 28.43 12.99 -4.35
C ASN A 387 28.26 12.76 -2.85
N ALA A 388 27.19 12.05 -2.48
CA ALA A 388 26.96 11.70 -1.09
C ALA A 388 28.07 10.76 -0.55
N PRO A 389 28.47 10.92 0.71
CA PRO A 389 29.40 9.98 1.34
C PRO A 389 28.77 8.59 1.43
N PRO A 390 29.57 7.51 1.31
CA PRO A 390 29.04 6.15 1.47
C PRO A 390 28.46 5.99 2.87
N LEU A 391 27.19 5.56 2.95
CA LEU A 391 26.50 5.29 4.21
C LEU A 391 27.28 4.23 4.99
N PRO A 392 27.49 4.41 6.31
CA PRO A 392 28.09 3.37 7.13
C PRO A 392 27.21 2.12 7.12
N ASN A 393 27.83 0.95 6.91
CA ASN A 393 27.19 -0.36 6.93
C ASN A 393 26.65 -0.67 8.34
N THR A 394 25.45 -0.20 8.64
CA THR A 394 24.80 -0.44 9.93
C THR A 394 23.99 -1.72 9.85
N ASN A 395 24.67 -2.86 9.65
CA ASN A 395 24.03 -4.18 9.71
C ASN A 395 24.87 -5.11 10.58
N ALA A 396 24.89 -4.82 11.88
CA ALA A 396 25.22 -5.80 12.90
C ALA A 396 23.94 -6.11 13.68
N GLN A 397 22.97 -6.77 13.04
CA GLN A 397 21.87 -7.39 13.78
C GLN A 397 22.38 -8.73 14.32
N ASP A 398 22.43 -8.86 15.65
CA ASP A 398 22.77 -10.11 16.31
C ASP A 398 21.74 -11.19 15.97
N SER A 399 22.11 -12.13 15.10
CA SER A 399 21.27 -13.24 14.63
C SER A 399 21.13 -14.38 15.65
N SER A 400 21.44 -14.13 16.92
CA SER A 400 21.36 -15.14 17.98
C SER A 400 19.91 -15.31 18.47
N LEU A 401 19.47 -16.55 18.70
CA LEU A 401 18.12 -16.86 19.22
C LEU A 401 17.84 -16.16 20.56
N VAL A 402 18.86 -15.99 21.39
CA VAL A 402 18.77 -15.26 22.67
C VAL A 402 18.59 -13.76 22.42
N GLY A 403 19.29 -13.20 21.42
CA GLY A 403 19.08 -11.83 20.94
C GLY A 403 17.68 -11.61 20.38
N THR A 404 17.11 -12.59 19.66
CA THR A 404 15.73 -12.54 19.17
C THR A 404 14.71 -12.54 20.31
N ILE A 405 14.90 -13.37 21.34
CA ILE A 405 13.99 -13.40 22.50
C ILE A 405 14.13 -12.12 23.34
N LEU A 406 15.36 -11.69 23.65
CA LEU A 406 15.59 -10.45 24.41
C LEU A 406 15.10 -9.22 23.65
N SER A 407 15.30 -9.18 22.33
CA SER A 407 14.76 -8.10 21.51
C SER A 407 13.23 -8.12 21.48
N LEU A 408 12.56 -9.26 21.67
CA LEU A 408 11.09 -9.35 21.78
C LEU A 408 10.55 -8.81 23.11
N LEU A 409 11.37 -8.80 24.17
CA LEU A 409 11.00 -8.23 25.48
C LEU A 409 11.36 -6.75 25.62
N LYS A 410 12.29 -6.24 24.80
CA LYS A 410 12.63 -4.81 24.76
C LYS A 410 11.65 -4.08 23.83
N GLU A 411 11.05 -3.00 24.32
CA GLU A 411 10.26 -2.09 23.48
C GLU A 411 11.13 -1.58 22.32
N PRO A 412 10.65 -1.61 21.06
CA PRO A 412 11.41 -1.13 19.92
C PRO A 412 11.64 0.38 20.05
N ASP A 413 12.86 0.84 19.74
CA ASP A 413 13.16 2.27 19.75
C ASP A 413 12.38 2.95 18.60
N TYR A 414 11.75 4.10 18.86
CA TYR A 414 11.04 4.87 17.83
C TYR A 414 12.00 5.26 16.68
N PRO A 415 11.56 5.21 15.40
CA PRO A 415 12.43 5.50 14.27
C PRO A 415 13.04 6.91 14.39
N PRO A 416 14.30 7.10 13.94
CA PRO A 416 14.93 8.40 13.97
C PRO A 416 14.18 9.39 13.07
N VAL A 417 14.20 10.66 13.48
CA VAL A 417 13.54 11.75 12.76
C VAL A 417 13.99 11.78 11.30
N PRO A 418 13.07 11.83 10.33
CA PRO A 418 13.42 11.96 8.93
C PRO A 418 14.18 13.28 8.68
N PRO A 419 15.08 13.33 7.69
CA PRO A 419 15.85 14.54 7.41
C PRO A 419 14.92 15.73 7.11
N SER A 420 15.25 16.92 7.62
CA SER A 420 14.45 18.13 7.41
C SER A 420 14.40 18.55 5.93
N GLY A 421 15.30 18.05 5.09
CA GLY A 421 15.40 18.39 3.67
C GLY A 421 15.95 19.80 3.41
N ASP A 422 16.46 20.47 4.44
CA ASP A 422 17.07 21.81 4.40
C ASP A 422 18.61 21.74 4.29
N GLU A 423 19.15 20.53 4.31
CA GLU A 423 20.56 20.24 4.07
C GLU A 423 20.92 20.42 2.58
N PRO A 424 22.21 20.66 2.27
CA PRO A 424 22.67 20.75 0.89
C PRO A 424 22.31 19.51 0.07
N LEU A 425 21.87 19.71 -1.17
CA LEU A 425 21.55 18.65 -2.09
C LEU A 425 22.80 17.84 -2.39
N LEU A 426 22.76 16.56 -2.00
CA LEU A 426 23.77 15.58 -2.34
C LEU A 426 23.28 14.68 -3.46
N ARG A 427 24.19 14.30 -4.36
CA ARG A 427 23.91 13.38 -5.44
C ARG A 427 24.10 11.94 -4.96
N ASN A 428 23.00 11.26 -4.65
CA ASN A 428 23.02 9.84 -4.31
C ASN A 428 22.93 8.96 -5.56
N GLU A 429 23.51 7.76 -5.50
CA GLU A 429 23.30 6.73 -6.53
C GLU A 429 21.82 6.30 -6.62
N LYS A 430 21.10 6.32 -5.50
CA LYS A 430 19.68 5.96 -5.43
C LYS A 430 18.77 6.91 -6.22
N ASP A 431 19.20 8.15 -6.42
CA ASP A 431 18.41 9.21 -7.06
C ASP A 431 18.62 9.27 -8.58
N ARG A 432 19.44 8.37 -9.14
CA ARG A 432 19.73 8.29 -10.59
C ARG A 432 18.48 8.08 -11.45
N CYS A 433 17.47 7.43 -10.90
CA CYS A 433 16.20 7.21 -11.60
C CYS A 433 15.36 8.49 -11.67
N GLU A 434 15.52 9.41 -10.73
CA GLU A 434 14.91 10.74 -10.80
C GLU A 434 15.58 11.61 -11.87
N GLU A 435 16.91 11.50 -12.04
CA GLU A 435 17.63 12.11 -13.16
C GLU A 435 17.08 11.59 -14.51
N ALA A 436 16.84 10.28 -14.61
CA ALA A 436 16.25 9.67 -15.80
C ALA A 436 14.83 10.18 -16.07
N ALA A 437 14.00 10.32 -15.04
CA ALA A 437 12.66 10.88 -15.16
C ALA A 437 12.68 12.32 -15.68
N LEU A 438 13.57 13.18 -15.16
CA LEU A 438 13.74 14.55 -15.64
C LEU A 438 14.17 14.59 -17.11
N LYS A 439 15.11 13.73 -17.53
CA LYS A 439 15.54 13.63 -18.94
C LYS A 439 14.40 13.24 -19.87
N ASN A 440 13.55 12.29 -19.46
CA ASN A 440 12.39 11.87 -20.23
C ASN A 440 11.40 13.04 -20.41
N TYR A 441 11.02 13.73 -19.33
CA TYR A 441 10.13 14.89 -19.41
C TYR A 441 10.70 16.02 -20.28
N ILE A 442 11.99 16.35 -20.12
CA ILE A 442 12.65 17.37 -20.93
C ILE A 442 12.64 16.97 -22.41
N GLY A 443 12.97 15.70 -22.72
CA GLY A 443 12.99 15.19 -24.08
C GLY A 443 11.62 15.20 -24.77
N GLU A 444 10.57 14.80 -24.04
CA GLU A 444 9.18 14.86 -24.50
C GLU A 444 8.75 16.28 -24.82
N ILE A 445 8.98 17.21 -23.89
CA ILE A 445 8.60 18.61 -24.07
C ILE A 445 9.36 19.22 -25.25
N LEU A 446 10.67 18.98 -25.36
CA LEU A 446 11.48 19.46 -26.48
C LEU A 446 10.99 18.92 -27.82
N PHE A 447 10.65 17.62 -27.89
CA PHE A 447 10.13 17.01 -29.10
C PHE A 447 8.75 17.59 -29.48
N ALA A 448 7.83 17.65 -28.51
CA ALA A 448 6.46 18.13 -28.73
C ALA A 448 6.40 19.61 -29.11
N THR A 449 7.30 20.44 -28.58
CA THR A 449 7.32 21.89 -28.82
C THR A 449 8.21 22.31 -29.99
N ALA A 450 8.94 21.39 -30.63
CA ALA A 450 9.88 21.70 -31.70
C ALA A 450 9.24 22.29 -32.98
N GLY A 451 7.92 22.23 -33.13
CA GLY A 451 7.23 22.70 -34.33
C GLY A 451 7.78 21.99 -35.57
N SER A 452 8.26 22.72 -36.57
CA SER A 452 8.90 22.19 -37.78
C SER A 452 10.43 22.04 -37.69
N SER A 453 11.05 22.36 -36.55
CA SER A 453 12.51 22.30 -36.39
C SER A 453 13.00 20.85 -36.24
N SER A 454 13.66 20.33 -37.27
CA SER A 454 14.22 18.97 -37.24
C SER A 454 15.31 18.79 -36.19
N GLU A 455 16.13 19.83 -35.94
CA GLU A 455 17.23 19.78 -34.97
C GLU A 455 16.70 19.64 -33.55
N GLN A 456 15.69 20.42 -33.18
CA GLN A 456 15.08 20.38 -31.85
C GLN A 456 14.32 19.06 -31.61
N ARG A 457 13.68 18.49 -32.65
CA ARG A 457 13.10 17.15 -32.58
C ARG A 457 14.15 16.07 -32.33
N GLN A 458 15.27 16.12 -33.05
CA GLN A 458 16.38 15.18 -32.82
C GLN A 458 16.98 15.34 -31.42
N GLN A 459 17.08 16.57 -30.94
CA GLN A 459 17.51 16.85 -29.57
C GLN A 459 16.55 16.22 -28.55
N GLY A 460 15.24 16.43 -28.68
CA GLY A 460 14.24 15.82 -27.81
C GLY A 460 14.32 14.29 -27.78
N LEU A 461 14.44 13.65 -28.95
CA LEU A 461 14.62 12.21 -29.07
C LEU A 461 15.93 11.73 -28.40
N SER A 462 17.02 12.48 -28.54
CA SER A 462 18.29 12.14 -27.89
C SER A 462 18.20 12.16 -26.36
N TRP A 463 17.44 13.10 -25.80
CA TRP A 463 17.17 13.18 -24.36
C TRP A 463 16.37 11.99 -23.84
N VAL A 464 15.33 11.57 -24.57
CA VAL A 464 14.54 10.38 -24.20
C VAL A 464 15.40 9.11 -24.25
N ARG A 465 16.22 8.94 -25.29
CA ARG A 465 17.16 7.81 -25.39
C ARG A 465 18.16 7.79 -24.22
N ASP A 466 18.66 8.96 -23.82
CA ASP A 466 19.55 9.12 -22.68
C ASP A 466 18.84 8.89 -21.33
N GLY A 467 17.57 9.26 -21.20
CA GLY A 467 16.75 8.94 -20.03
C GLY A 467 16.58 7.42 -19.85
N VAL A 468 16.21 6.72 -20.92
CA VAL A 468 16.11 5.24 -20.94
C VAL A 468 17.44 4.54 -20.66
N SER A 469 18.55 5.06 -21.18
CA SER A 469 19.87 4.50 -20.88
C SER A 469 20.24 4.72 -19.41
N THR A 470 19.97 5.91 -18.87
CA THR A 470 20.24 6.28 -17.48
C THR A 470 19.46 5.41 -16.50
N SER A 471 18.16 5.19 -16.74
CA SER A 471 17.33 4.35 -15.87
C SER A 471 17.79 2.90 -15.86
N LYS A 472 18.16 2.36 -17.04
CA LYS A 472 18.68 0.99 -17.16
C LYS A 472 20.03 0.81 -16.46
N ILE A 473 20.93 1.78 -16.57
CA ILE A 473 22.21 1.76 -15.84
C ILE A 473 21.96 1.83 -14.33
N ALA A 474 21.04 2.69 -13.90
CA ALA A 474 20.70 2.83 -12.48
C ALA A 474 20.17 1.51 -11.87
N GLN A 475 19.35 0.75 -12.59
CA GLN A 475 18.88 -0.58 -12.14
C GLN A 475 20.02 -1.58 -11.87
N SER A 476 21.19 -1.39 -12.49
CA SER A 476 22.36 -2.26 -12.32
C SER A 476 23.29 -1.86 -11.18
N LEU A 477 23.05 -0.71 -10.52
CA LEU A 477 23.84 -0.27 -9.37
C LEU A 477 23.52 -1.12 -8.15
N ASP A 478 24.53 -1.52 -7.38
CA ASP A 478 24.36 -2.38 -6.19
C ASP A 478 23.42 -1.75 -5.14
N SER A 479 23.47 -0.42 -5.01
CA SER A 479 22.62 0.35 -4.10
C SER A 479 21.12 0.31 -4.45
N ILE A 480 20.79 0.03 -5.72
CA ILE A 480 19.42 -0.08 -6.22
C ILE A 480 19.03 -1.55 -6.42
N SER A 481 19.93 -2.39 -6.92
CA SER A 481 19.65 -3.79 -7.23
C SER A 481 19.31 -4.60 -5.97
N GLY A 482 19.87 -4.23 -4.82
CA GLY A 482 19.58 -4.82 -3.51
C GLY A 482 18.28 -4.35 -2.85
N ASN A 483 17.62 -3.30 -3.37
CA ASN A 483 16.35 -2.80 -2.85
C ASN A 483 15.26 -2.90 -3.93
N ASP A 484 14.34 -3.86 -3.76
CA ASP A 484 13.28 -4.15 -4.73
C ASP A 484 12.39 -2.93 -5.03
N GLU A 485 12.08 -2.09 -4.05
CA GLU A 485 11.24 -0.89 -4.24
C GLU A 485 11.93 0.15 -5.12
N LEU A 486 13.21 0.44 -4.84
CA LEU A 486 14.00 1.37 -5.65
C LEU A 486 14.20 0.84 -7.07
N ARG A 487 14.48 -0.47 -7.21
CA ARG A 487 14.60 -1.11 -8.53
C ARG A 487 13.31 -0.96 -9.34
N LYS A 488 12.14 -1.22 -8.73
CA LYS A 488 10.83 -1.06 -9.39
C LYS A 488 10.57 0.39 -9.80
N LYS A 489 10.93 1.38 -8.96
CA LYS A 489 10.84 2.81 -9.33
C LYS A 489 11.67 3.11 -10.59
N CYS A 490 12.87 2.56 -10.67
CA CYS A 490 13.75 2.69 -11.84
C CYS A 490 13.23 1.98 -13.09
N GLU A 491 12.66 0.79 -12.94
CA GLU A 491 11.99 0.06 -14.02
C GLU A 491 10.78 0.86 -14.55
N LYS A 492 10.03 1.52 -13.67
CA LYS A 492 8.92 2.40 -14.08
C LYS A 492 9.42 3.59 -14.90
N CYS A 493 10.55 4.20 -14.52
CA CYS A 493 11.17 5.25 -15.32
C CYS A 493 11.67 4.76 -16.69
N GLU A 494 12.19 3.52 -16.79
CA GLU A 494 12.53 2.90 -18.08
C GLU A 494 11.27 2.65 -18.93
N GLU A 495 10.19 2.16 -18.31
CA GLU A 495 8.91 1.92 -18.99
C GLU A 495 8.37 3.21 -19.62
N ILE A 496 8.24 4.28 -18.82
CA ILE A 496 7.75 5.58 -19.28
C ILE A 496 8.63 6.13 -20.42
N GLY A 497 9.96 6.05 -20.28
CA GLY A 497 10.89 6.49 -21.32
C GLY A 497 10.78 5.68 -22.62
N LEU A 498 10.59 4.36 -22.53
CA LEU A 498 10.40 3.50 -23.71
C LEU A 498 9.04 3.74 -24.38
N GLU A 499 7.98 3.98 -23.62
CA GLU A 499 6.68 4.37 -24.16
C GLU A 499 6.75 5.69 -24.93
N SER A 500 7.42 6.67 -24.32
CA SER A 500 7.66 7.98 -24.92
C SER A 500 8.47 7.90 -26.20
N TRP A 501 9.58 7.16 -26.17
CA TRP A 501 10.41 6.89 -27.34
C TRP A 501 9.58 6.20 -28.44
N GLY A 502 8.82 5.16 -28.10
CA GLY A 502 7.95 4.47 -29.05
C GLY A 502 6.97 5.42 -29.73
N LYS A 503 6.25 6.25 -28.97
CA LYS A 503 5.31 7.25 -29.51
C LYS A 503 5.98 8.26 -30.43
N ILE A 504 7.18 8.72 -30.08
CA ILE A 504 7.98 9.62 -30.93
C ILE A 504 8.32 8.93 -32.26
N MET A 505 8.74 7.67 -32.22
CA MET A 505 9.06 6.90 -33.43
C MET A 505 7.82 6.67 -34.30
N THR A 506 6.68 6.30 -33.70
CA THR A 506 5.41 6.17 -34.43
C THR A 506 5.04 7.46 -35.15
N TYR A 507 5.20 8.62 -34.49
CA TYR A 507 4.93 9.92 -35.07
C TYR A 507 5.89 10.23 -36.25
N LEU A 508 7.19 9.99 -36.07
CA LEU A 508 8.19 10.21 -37.13
C LEU A 508 7.97 9.27 -38.32
N ALA A 509 7.61 8.01 -38.08
CA ALA A 509 7.26 7.04 -39.11
C ALA A 509 6.01 7.48 -39.88
N ALA A 510 4.96 7.95 -39.19
CA ALA A 510 3.76 8.48 -39.82
C ALA A 510 4.07 9.71 -40.71
N GLU A 511 4.87 10.66 -40.21
CA GLU A 511 5.29 11.82 -41.00
C GLU A 511 6.14 11.42 -42.22
N ALA A 512 7.03 10.44 -42.08
CA ALA A 512 7.82 9.92 -43.18
C ALA A 512 6.94 9.21 -44.24
N ARG A 513 5.93 8.45 -43.81
CA ARG A 513 4.91 7.86 -44.70
C ARG A 513 4.12 8.93 -45.42
N ASP A 514 3.69 9.99 -44.74
CA ASP A 514 2.97 11.09 -45.37
C ASP A 514 3.83 11.82 -46.42
N LYS A 515 5.13 12.02 -46.15
CA LYS A 515 6.07 12.59 -47.13
C LYS A 515 6.27 11.67 -48.32
N ARG A 516 6.42 10.36 -48.10
CA ARG A 516 6.49 9.34 -49.16
C ARG A 516 5.21 9.34 -50.00
N ASP A 517 4.05 9.37 -49.36
CA ASP A 517 2.75 9.35 -50.04
C ASP A 517 2.50 10.64 -50.81
N ALA A 518 2.93 11.80 -50.28
CA ALA A 518 2.90 13.06 -51.01
C ALA A 518 3.87 13.08 -52.20
N ALA A 519 5.04 12.45 -52.08
CA ALA A 519 6.01 12.32 -53.17
C ALA A 519 5.55 11.33 -54.27
N THR A 520 4.72 10.34 -53.92
CA THR A 520 4.23 9.29 -54.83
C THR A 520 2.82 9.57 -55.38
N ARG A 521 2.03 10.46 -54.76
CA ARG A 521 0.73 10.91 -55.30
C ARG A 521 0.92 11.61 -56.65
N GLY A 522 0.11 11.20 -57.62
CA GLY A 522 0.21 11.63 -59.02
C GLY A 522 0.15 13.14 -59.23
N GLY A 523 0.97 13.65 -60.16
CA GLY A 523 1.12 15.06 -60.48
C GLY A 523 2.53 15.37 -61.02
N LEU A 524 2.82 16.64 -61.26
CA LEU A 524 4.13 17.11 -61.75
C LEU A 524 5.27 16.78 -60.76
N THR A 525 4.98 16.77 -59.46
CA THR A 525 5.89 16.39 -58.37
C THR A 525 6.20 14.89 -58.37
N GLY A 526 5.22 14.01 -58.60
CA GLY A 526 5.43 12.56 -58.68
C GLY A 526 6.28 12.13 -59.88
N LEU A 527 6.21 12.88 -60.99
CA LEU A 527 7.09 12.68 -62.16
C LEU A 527 8.55 13.06 -61.86
N ILE A 528 8.78 14.13 -61.08
CA ILE A 528 10.11 14.56 -60.65
C ILE A 528 10.72 13.53 -59.68
N TRP A 529 9.93 13.00 -58.74
CA TRP A 529 10.40 11.98 -57.79
C TRP A 529 10.63 10.61 -58.44
N LYS A 530 9.88 10.25 -59.49
CA LYS A 530 10.20 9.06 -60.32
C LYS A 530 11.57 9.13 -61.00
N ILE A 531 12.05 10.34 -61.32
CA ILE A 531 13.36 10.55 -61.95
C ILE A 531 14.47 10.66 -60.89
N ARG A 532 14.17 11.29 -59.73
CA ARG A 532 15.15 11.54 -58.65
C ARG A 532 15.31 10.38 -57.67
N GLY A 533 14.35 9.45 -57.64
CA GLY A 533 14.30 8.28 -56.76
C GLY A 533 13.64 8.55 -55.39
N THR A 534 12.82 7.62 -54.92
CA THR A 534 12.15 7.64 -53.59
C THR A 534 12.90 6.83 -52.52
N GLN A 535 14.03 6.22 -52.88
CA GLN A 535 14.77 5.28 -52.04
C GLN A 535 15.12 5.82 -50.65
N LYS A 536 15.51 7.10 -50.55
CA LYS A 536 15.83 7.72 -49.26
C LYS A 536 14.61 7.88 -48.34
N LEU A 537 13.44 8.18 -48.91
CA LEU A 537 12.19 8.29 -48.15
C LEU A 537 11.71 6.92 -47.67
N GLU A 538 11.91 5.88 -48.48
CA GLU A 538 11.63 4.50 -48.10
C GLU A 538 12.57 4.01 -46.98
N GLU A 539 13.87 4.31 -47.09
CA GLU A 539 14.87 4.03 -46.07
C GLU A 539 14.56 4.77 -44.75
N ASP A 540 14.14 6.04 -44.80
CA ASP A 540 13.75 6.80 -43.62
C ASP A 540 12.52 6.17 -42.92
N VAL A 541 11.53 5.71 -43.68
CA VAL A 541 10.35 5.01 -43.12
C VAL A 541 10.78 3.68 -42.48
N GLU A 542 11.56 2.87 -43.18
CA GLU A 542 12.03 1.56 -42.68
C GLU A 542 12.89 1.72 -41.42
N ASN A 543 13.75 2.75 -41.37
CA ASN A 543 14.56 3.04 -40.19
C ASN A 543 13.70 3.42 -38.97
N PHE A 544 12.69 4.27 -39.15
CA PHE A 544 11.82 4.67 -38.05
C PHE A 544 10.91 3.54 -37.57
N GLU A 545 10.37 2.73 -38.50
CA GLU A 545 9.58 1.55 -38.17
C GLU A 545 10.43 0.48 -37.48
N GLY A 546 11.64 0.21 -37.97
CA GLY A 546 12.54 -0.76 -37.37
C GLY A 546 13.00 -0.37 -35.96
N GLU A 547 13.24 0.93 -35.73
CA GLU A 547 13.52 1.43 -34.39
C GLU A 547 12.28 1.36 -33.47
N GLU A 548 11.09 1.71 -33.97
CA GLU A 548 9.82 1.55 -33.23
C GLU A 548 9.62 0.10 -32.79
N GLU A 549 9.74 -0.87 -33.70
CA GLU A 549 9.63 -2.29 -33.40
C GLU A 549 10.64 -2.73 -32.33
N GLY A 550 11.89 -2.27 -32.44
CA GLY A 550 12.93 -2.53 -31.45
C GLY A 550 12.58 -1.99 -30.06
N VAL A 551 12.03 -0.78 -29.99
CA VAL A 551 11.58 -0.15 -28.73
C VAL A 551 10.39 -0.88 -28.14
N VAL A 552 9.38 -1.23 -28.95
CA VAL A 552 8.19 -1.97 -28.52
C VAL A 552 8.58 -3.36 -28.00
N MET A 553 9.53 -4.04 -28.65
CA MET A 553 10.02 -5.34 -28.20
C MET A 553 10.71 -5.23 -26.82
N ARG A 554 11.51 -4.18 -26.60
CA ARG A 554 12.13 -3.89 -25.31
C ARG A 554 11.09 -3.58 -24.23
N LEU A 555 10.09 -2.76 -24.55
CA LEU A 555 9.01 -2.39 -23.63
C LEU A 555 8.21 -3.63 -23.21
N ASN A 556 7.83 -4.47 -24.17
CA ASN A 556 7.11 -5.72 -23.90
C ASN A 556 7.94 -6.68 -23.04
N LYS A 557 9.25 -6.76 -23.27
CA LYS A 557 10.17 -7.56 -22.45
C LYS A 557 10.25 -7.03 -21.01
N LEU A 558 10.31 -5.71 -20.83
CA LEU A 558 10.34 -5.07 -19.51
C LEU A 558 9.03 -5.31 -18.75
N ARG A 559 7.88 -5.02 -19.37
CA ARG A 559 6.56 -5.29 -18.78
C ARG A 559 6.36 -6.76 -18.42
N SER A 560 6.79 -7.68 -19.28
CA SER A 560 6.74 -9.13 -18.99
C SER A 560 7.64 -9.53 -17.83
N LYS A 561 8.74 -8.81 -17.58
CA LYS A 561 9.59 -9.02 -16.41
C LYS A 561 8.89 -8.49 -15.16
N MET A 562 8.46 -7.22 -15.17
CA MET A 562 7.76 -6.59 -14.04
C MET A 562 6.53 -7.41 -13.61
N LEU A 563 5.70 -7.84 -14.57
CA LEU A 563 4.54 -8.69 -14.30
C LEU A 563 4.91 -10.02 -13.64
N ARG A 564 6.01 -10.66 -14.07
CA ARG A 564 6.49 -11.91 -13.45
C ARG A 564 7.01 -11.67 -12.04
N ASP A 565 7.68 -10.56 -11.81
CA ASP A 565 8.17 -10.18 -10.48
C ASP A 565 7.00 -9.88 -9.53
N GLU A 566 5.95 -9.20 -10.02
CA GLU A 566 4.69 -9.00 -9.29
C GLU A 566 3.99 -10.31 -8.95
N TYR A 567 3.84 -11.23 -9.92
CA TYR A 567 3.26 -12.55 -9.64
C TYR A 567 4.11 -13.36 -8.66
N ALA A 568 5.44 -13.34 -8.78
CA ALA A 568 6.32 -14.04 -7.84
C ALA A 568 6.21 -13.44 -6.42
N GLU A 569 6.00 -12.13 -6.31
CA GLU A 569 5.75 -11.48 -5.03
C GLU A 569 4.39 -11.89 -4.45
N LEU A 570 3.33 -11.89 -5.27
CA LEU A 570 2.01 -12.38 -4.88
C LEU A 570 2.07 -13.84 -4.44
N ASP A 571 2.75 -14.72 -5.18
CA ASP A 571 2.94 -16.13 -4.83
C ASP A 571 3.70 -16.27 -3.50
N ARG A 572 4.76 -15.48 -3.26
CA ARG A 572 5.45 -15.45 -1.96
C ARG A 572 4.54 -14.99 -0.83
N LYS A 573 3.69 -13.99 -1.09
CA LYS A 573 2.71 -13.47 -0.12
C LYS A 573 1.66 -14.52 0.22
N TYR A 574 1.07 -15.17 -0.80
CA TYR A 574 0.11 -16.26 -0.61
C TYR A 574 0.74 -17.52 0.02
N ALA A 575 2.00 -17.83 -0.27
CA ALA A 575 2.68 -18.97 0.36
C ALA A 575 2.98 -18.75 1.84
N ARG A 576 3.21 -17.51 2.29
CA ARG A 576 3.39 -17.18 3.71
C ARG A 576 2.09 -17.25 4.52
N THR A 577 0.94 -17.02 3.87
CA THR A 577 -0.39 -17.05 4.52
C THR A 577 -0.88 -18.46 4.84
N PHE A 578 -0.33 -19.52 4.22
CA PHE A 578 -0.64 -20.92 4.56
C PHE A 578 0.20 -21.51 5.70
N VAL A 579 1.05 -20.71 6.34
CA VAL A 579 1.81 -21.10 7.54
C VAL A 579 1.27 -20.33 8.74
N PHE A 580 0.07 -20.72 9.19
CA PHE A 580 -0.46 -20.41 10.51
C PHE A 580 -0.87 -21.71 11.21
#